data_AF-A0A6N8WE36-F1
#
_entry.id   AF-A0A6N8WE36-F1
#
_cell.length_a   1.000
_cell.length_b   1.000
_cell.length_c   1.000
_cell.angle_alpha   90.00
_cell.angle_beta   90.00
_cell.angle_gamma   90.00
#
_symmetry.space_group_name_H-M   'P 1'
#
loop_
_entity.id
_entity.type
_entity.pdbx_description
1 polymer ?
#
loop_
_entity_poly.entity_id
_entity_poly.type
_entity_poly.pdbx_seq_one_letter_code
_entity_poly.pdbx_strand_id
1 'polypeptide(L)'
;MPESLEERVAGYRQPRPAASASVFVVLLVVALSLSACNIRNPFGPRAEPAAQLAEGSPLSRLVERAKEDLVQTAAADSDEIILVSTEEVEWGDTSLGCPHPDEMYAQMITPGFFIVLESGGNTYDYHTGADPEGPLVQCTEDGTPAGAAGALPEELEEEEEETEMDADDALPRLIERATEDLIQATGAASDEITVLGAEEVEWSDTGLGCHEPNKMYAQMITPGYKIVLESGGNTYDYHTSADPEGPLVHCTEDGTPASAAIALPTEPVGETLMNDEGALTRLIERAREDLVQATGAASDAVTVVSAEEVEWSDTSLGCPQPDTMYAQVITPGYKIVLETGGEFYNYHTAADPEGPLVQCDLEAGSEE
;
A
#
# COMPACT_ATOMS: atom_id res chain seq x y z
N MET A 1 -7.52 -90.22 13.77
CA MET A 1 -8.30 -91.26 13.06
C MET A 1 -9.06 -90.58 11.94
N PRO A 2 -9.00 -91.08 10.70
CA PRO A 2 -7.94 -91.95 10.17
C PRO A 2 -6.63 -91.13 10.02
N GLU A 3 -6.09 -90.71 8.86
CA GLU A 3 -5.31 -91.39 7.78
C GLU A 3 -4.09 -90.44 7.51
N SER A 4 -2.88 -90.72 6.95
CA SER A 4 -2.28 -91.72 6.04
C SER A 4 -2.82 -91.68 4.60
N LEU A 5 -2.05 -91.68 3.51
CA LEU A 5 -0.67 -92.11 3.22
C LEU A 5 0.12 -90.92 2.58
N GLU A 6 1.44 -90.90 2.37
CA GLU A 6 2.30 -91.84 1.62
C GLU A 6 1.72 -92.17 0.22
N GLU A 7 2.48 -92.44 -0.84
CA GLU A 7 3.86 -92.93 -0.98
C GLU A 7 4.34 -92.64 -2.44
N ARG A 8 5.63 -92.88 -2.76
CA ARG A 8 6.16 -93.15 -4.13
C ARG A 8 6.27 -91.95 -5.12
N VAL A 9 7.20 -91.92 -6.08
CA VAL A 9 8.30 -92.87 -6.39
C VAL A 9 9.57 -92.17 -6.92
N ALA A 10 10.70 -92.87 -6.83
CA ALA A 10 12.01 -92.53 -7.41
C ALA A 10 11.95 -92.26 -8.94
N GLY A 11 12.91 -91.61 -9.61
CA GLY A 11 14.35 -91.38 -9.35
C GLY A 11 14.96 -90.83 -10.66
N TYR A 12 16.18 -91.14 -11.12
CA TYR A 12 17.20 -92.06 -10.61
C TYR A 12 18.54 -91.80 -11.36
N ARG A 13 19.69 -91.70 -10.67
CA ARG A 13 21.09 -91.75 -11.19
C ARG A 13 21.53 -90.67 -12.22
N GLN A 14 22.65 -89.94 -12.05
CA GLN A 14 24.09 -90.34 -12.03
C GLN A 14 24.64 -90.86 -13.38
N PRO A 15 25.97 -90.77 -13.67
CA PRO A 15 26.93 -89.68 -13.35
C PRO A 15 28.10 -89.46 -14.38
N ARG A 16 28.82 -88.33 -14.28
CA ARG A 16 30.30 -88.19 -14.54
C ARG A 16 30.84 -88.50 -15.98
N PRO A 17 32.16 -88.36 -16.27
CA PRO A 17 33.13 -87.30 -15.90
C PRO A 17 34.01 -86.80 -17.10
N ALA A 18 35.00 -85.93 -16.81
CA ALA A 18 36.29 -85.77 -17.53
C ALA A 18 36.30 -85.05 -18.91
N ALA A 19 37.35 -84.31 -19.31
CA ALA A 19 38.48 -83.74 -18.54
C ALA A 19 39.21 -82.58 -19.27
N SER A 20 39.78 -81.68 -18.46
CA SER A 20 41.03 -80.90 -18.61
C SER A 20 41.59 -80.46 -19.98
N ALA A 21 41.63 -79.14 -20.19
CA ALA A 21 42.77 -78.38 -20.76
C ALA A 21 42.55 -76.87 -20.47
N SER A 22 42.86 -76.36 -19.27
CA SER A 22 44.18 -75.88 -18.83
C SER A 22 44.87 -74.86 -19.76
N VAL A 23 44.94 -73.62 -19.28
CA VAL A 23 45.92 -72.57 -19.62
C VAL A 23 45.94 -72.09 -21.08
N PHE A 24 45.04 -71.14 -21.40
CA PHE A 24 45.39 -70.00 -22.25
C PHE A 24 44.54 -68.76 -21.86
N VAL A 25 45.12 -67.56 -21.97
CA VAL A 25 44.50 -66.23 -21.78
C VAL A 25 43.84 -65.97 -20.41
N VAL A 26 44.67 -65.72 -19.38
CA VAL A 26 44.26 -65.13 -18.07
C VAL A 26 44.01 -63.61 -18.21
N LEU A 27 43.23 -63.21 -19.22
CA LEU A 27 43.06 -61.80 -19.62
C LEU A 27 41.63 -61.43 -20.02
N LEU A 28 40.66 -62.32 -19.73
CA LEU A 28 39.23 -62.14 -20.06
C LEU A 28 38.28 -62.41 -18.88
N VAL A 29 38.81 -62.40 -17.64
CA VAL A 29 38.06 -62.76 -16.41
C VAL A 29 37.80 -61.55 -15.50
N VAL A 30 38.42 -60.39 -15.75
CA VAL A 30 38.15 -59.13 -15.01
C VAL A 30 36.89 -58.41 -15.55
N ALA A 31 36.33 -58.85 -16.68
CA ALA A 31 35.24 -58.18 -17.39
C ALA A 31 33.86 -58.86 -17.27
N LEU A 32 33.69 -59.86 -16.39
CA LEU A 32 32.48 -60.70 -16.33
C LEU A 32 31.93 -60.95 -14.90
N SER A 33 32.13 -60.00 -13.99
CA SER A 33 31.65 -60.04 -12.60
C SER A 33 30.59 -58.97 -12.24
N LEU A 34 30.10 -58.19 -13.22
CA LEU A 34 29.10 -57.14 -13.03
C LEU A 34 27.91 -57.28 -14.00
N SER A 35 27.27 -58.46 -13.99
CA SER A 35 26.00 -58.69 -14.70
C SER A 35 25.05 -59.62 -13.95
N ALA A 36 25.03 -59.49 -12.61
CA ALA A 36 23.83 -59.78 -11.83
C ALA A 36 22.91 -58.55 -11.89
N CYS A 37 22.28 -58.31 -13.04
CA CYS A 37 21.24 -57.29 -13.15
C CYS A 37 20.06 -57.69 -12.27
N ASN A 38 19.97 -57.06 -11.09
CA ASN A 38 18.88 -57.27 -10.15
C ASN A 38 17.55 -56.98 -10.86
N ILE A 39 16.64 -57.97 -10.90
CA ILE A 39 15.34 -57.83 -11.56
C ILE A 39 14.46 -56.94 -10.67
N ARG A 40 14.64 -55.63 -10.81
CA ARG A 40 13.71 -54.63 -10.25
C ARG A 40 12.36 -54.76 -10.95
N ASN A 41 11.31 -54.83 -10.14
CA ASN A 41 9.95 -55.05 -10.58
C ASN A 41 9.52 -53.95 -11.58
N PRO A 42 9.13 -54.29 -12.84
CA PRO A 42 8.76 -53.29 -13.84
C PRO A 42 7.41 -52.61 -13.58
N PHE A 43 6.72 -52.99 -12.48
CA PHE A 43 5.46 -52.43 -12.00
C PHE A 43 5.54 -52.03 -10.51
N GLY A 44 6.68 -51.51 -10.06
CA GLY A 44 6.62 -50.54 -8.97
C GLY A 44 5.99 -49.24 -9.49
N PRO A 45 5.40 -48.39 -8.63
CA PRO A 45 5.13 -47.01 -9.05
C PRO A 45 6.46 -46.42 -9.55
N ARG A 46 6.44 -45.86 -10.75
CA ARG A 46 7.59 -45.10 -11.23
C ARG A 46 7.65 -43.86 -10.37
N ALA A 47 8.61 -43.77 -9.45
CA ALA A 47 9.05 -42.49 -8.95
C ALA A 47 9.45 -41.68 -10.18
N GLU A 48 8.60 -40.72 -10.55
CA GLU A 48 8.94 -39.78 -11.60
C GLU A 48 10.13 -38.96 -11.07
N PRO A 49 11.15 -38.70 -11.90
CA PRO A 49 12.25 -37.86 -11.45
C PRO A 49 11.65 -36.52 -11.06
N ALA A 50 11.83 -36.12 -9.79
CA ALA A 50 11.29 -34.87 -9.25
C ALA A 50 11.50 -33.76 -10.28
N ALA A 51 10.40 -33.12 -10.69
CA ALA A 51 10.40 -32.22 -11.83
C ALA A 51 11.48 -31.17 -11.63
N GLN A 52 12.43 -31.09 -12.54
CA GLN A 52 13.58 -30.19 -12.39
C GLN A 52 13.06 -28.76 -12.38
N LEU A 53 12.94 -28.18 -11.18
CA LEU A 53 12.44 -26.83 -10.97
C LEU A 53 13.21 -25.87 -11.87
N ALA A 54 12.49 -25.16 -12.73
CA ALA A 54 13.10 -24.18 -13.59
C ALA A 54 13.64 -23.04 -12.72
N GLU A 55 14.96 -22.87 -12.68
CA GLU A 55 15.61 -21.85 -11.85
C GLU A 55 15.08 -20.44 -12.20
N GLY A 56 14.64 -19.69 -11.18
CA GLY A 56 14.00 -18.39 -11.36
C GLY A 56 12.48 -18.44 -11.62
N SER A 57 11.87 -19.63 -11.66
CA SER A 57 10.40 -19.76 -11.64
C SER A 57 9.79 -19.30 -10.30
N PRO A 58 8.50 -18.88 -10.26
CA PRO A 58 7.82 -18.53 -9.01
C PRO A 58 7.91 -19.64 -7.95
N LEU A 59 7.65 -20.89 -8.34
CA LEU A 59 7.76 -22.06 -7.46
C LEU A 59 9.19 -22.27 -6.93
N SER A 60 10.23 -22.03 -7.74
CA SER A 60 11.61 -22.09 -7.21
C SER A 60 11.88 -21.03 -6.13
N ARG A 61 11.28 -19.83 -6.23
CA ARG A 61 11.40 -18.81 -5.17
C ARG A 61 10.64 -19.19 -3.90
N LEU A 62 9.46 -19.80 -4.03
CA LEU A 62 8.69 -20.33 -2.91
C LEU A 62 9.42 -21.48 -2.19
N VAL A 63 10.06 -22.38 -2.94
CA VAL A 63 10.88 -23.46 -2.38
C VAL A 63 12.10 -22.93 -1.62
N GLU A 64 12.83 -21.95 -2.14
CA GLU A 64 13.94 -21.37 -1.37
C GLU A 64 13.44 -20.61 -0.13
N ARG A 65 12.34 -19.84 -0.21
CA ARG A 65 11.72 -19.21 0.98
C ARG A 65 11.30 -20.25 2.04
N ALA A 66 10.76 -21.40 1.64
CA ALA A 66 10.40 -22.47 2.57
C ALA A 66 11.62 -23.09 3.26
N LYS A 67 12.77 -23.20 2.58
CA LYS A 67 14.03 -23.61 3.21
C LYS A 67 14.57 -22.54 4.17
N GLU A 68 14.55 -21.28 3.75
CA GLU A 68 15.00 -20.14 4.58
C GLU A 68 14.17 -20.04 5.87
N ASP A 69 12.85 -20.28 5.79
CA ASP A 69 11.99 -20.45 6.97
C ASP A 69 12.43 -21.65 7.82
N LEU A 70 12.57 -22.85 7.23
CA LEU A 70 12.90 -24.07 7.98
C LEU A 70 14.27 -24.00 8.71
N VAL A 71 15.26 -23.29 8.14
CA VAL A 71 16.53 -22.98 8.81
C VAL A 71 16.31 -22.12 10.06
N GLN A 72 15.36 -21.19 10.03
CA GLN A 72 15.05 -20.30 11.15
C GLN A 72 14.16 -20.96 12.20
N THR A 73 13.09 -21.65 11.79
CA THR A 73 12.05 -22.21 12.67
C THR A 73 12.47 -23.53 13.32
N ALA A 74 13.13 -24.42 12.59
CA ALA A 74 13.57 -25.73 13.09
C ALA A 74 15.07 -25.80 13.43
N ALA A 75 15.82 -24.70 13.25
CA ALA A 75 17.29 -24.67 13.36
C ALA A 75 18.01 -25.72 12.49
N ALA A 76 17.42 -26.06 11.34
CA ALA A 76 17.94 -27.05 10.40
C ALA A 76 19.21 -26.55 9.70
N ASP A 77 20.16 -27.45 9.42
CA ASP A 77 21.30 -27.14 8.55
C ASP A 77 20.82 -27.04 7.10
N SER A 78 21.17 -25.95 6.40
CA SER A 78 20.74 -25.69 5.02
C SER A 78 21.17 -26.77 4.04
N ASP A 79 22.29 -27.46 4.30
CA ASP A 79 22.82 -28.53 3.46
C ASP A 79 22.11 -29.89 3.72
N GLU A 80 21.32 -30.00 4.80
CA GLU A 80 20.51 -31.19 5.13
C GLU A 80 19.04 -31.09 4.70
N ILE A 81 18.55 -29.92 4.27
CA ILE A 81 17.15 -29.74 3.82
C ILE A 81 16.96 -30.22 2.38
N ILE A 82 16.11 -31.24 2.20
CA ILE A 82 15.80 -31.86 0.92
C ILE A 82 14.36 -31.52 0.51
N LEU A 83 14.15 -31.06 -0.72
CA LEU A 83 12.81 -30.97 -1.31
C LEU A 83 12.30 -32.37 -1.68
N VAL A 84 11.16 -32.77 -1.10
CA VAL A 84 10.50 -34.06 -1.37
C VAL A 84 9.53 -33.93 -2.54
N SER A 85 8.64 -32.94 -2.51
CA SER A 85 7.60 -32.74 -3.52
C SER A 85 7.08 -31.30 -3.58
N THR A 86 6.50 -30.95 -4.72
CA THR A 86 5.74 -29.71 -4.95
C THR A 86 4.49 -30.03 -5.77
N GLU A 87 3.31 -29.62 -5.30
CA GLU A 87 2.03 -29.83 -5.98
C GLU A 87 1.28 -28.50 -6.15
N GLU A 88 0.56 -28.33 -7.25
CA GLU A 88 -0.35 -27.19 -7.47
C GLU A 88 -1.71 -27.48 -6.82
N VAL A 89 -2.21 -26.57 -5.99
CA VAL A 89 -3.43 -26.77 -5.18
C VAL A 89 -4.35 -25.54 -5.28
N GLU A 90 -5.66 -25.78 -5.31
CA GLU A 90 -6.69 -24.75 -5.14
C GLU A 90 -7.24 -24.82 -3.70
N TRP A 91 -6.79 -23.90 -2.84
CA TRP A 91 -7.24 -23.82 -1.45
C TRP A 91 -8.69 -23.32 -1.36
N GLY A 92 -9.46 -23.82 -0.38
CA GLY A 92 -10.90 -23.51 -0.27
C GLY A 92 -11.23 -22.08 0.21
N ASP A 93 -10.26 -21.45 0.87
CA ASP A 93 -10.34 -20.10 1.45
C ASP A 93 -8.92 -19.52 1.60
N THR A 94 -8.82 -18.30 2.15
CA THR A 94 -7.55 -17.58 2.31
C THR A 94 -6.65 -18.08 3.45
N SER A 95 -7.04 -19.10 4.23
CA SER A 95 -6.13 -19.74 5.21
C SER A 95 -5.07 -20.62 4.57
N LEU A 96 -5.13 -20.81 3.25
CA LEU A 96 -4.35 -21.81 2.50
C LEU A 96 -4.56 -23.25 3.03
N GLY A 97 -5.65 -23.51 3.74
CA GLY A 97 -5.94 -24.80 4.37
C GLY A 97 -5.33 -25.00 5.76
N CYS A 98 -4.66 -23.99 6.33
CA CYS A 98 -4.06 -24.03 7.66
C CYS A 98 -4.55 -22.84 8.52
N PRO A 99 -5.81 -22.83 8.96
CA PRO A 99 -6.36 -21.73 9.75
C PRO A 99 -5.74 -21.65 11.14
N HIS A 100 -5.40 -20.45 11.59
CA HIS A 100 -5.19 -20.17 13.01
C HIS A 100 -6.52 -20.33 13.78
N PRO A 101 -6.48 -20.78 15.06
CA PRO A 101 -7.63 -20.73 15.94
C PRO A 101 -8.20 -19.31 16.05
N ASP A 102 -9.53 -19.22 16.12
CA ASP A 102 -10.32 -17.99 16.32
C ASP A 102 -10.16 -16.86 15.26
N GLU A 103 -9.33 -17.05 14.22
CA GLU A 103 -9.27 -16.16 13.05
C GLU A 103 -10.42 -16.38 12.04
N MET A 104 -10.76 -15.33 11.28
CA MET A 104 -11.86 -15.29 10.31
C MET A 104 -11.35 -15.11 8.88
N TYR A 105 -11.27 -16.20 8.11
CA TYR A 105 -10.79 -16.19 6.73
C TYR A 105 -11.87 -15.82 5.70
N ALA A 106 -11.43 -15.31 4.54
CA ALA A 106 -12.30 -15.04 3.41
C ALA A 106 -12.45 -16.32 2.56
N GLN A 107 -13.71 -16.72 2.33
CA GLN A 107 -14.05 -17.94 1.57
C GLN A 107 -13.85 -17.76 0.06
N MET A 108 -12.60 -17.58 -0.37
CA MET A 108 -12.17 -17.42 -1.75
C MET A 108 -11.27 -18.59 -2.17
N ILE A 109 -11.63 -19.25 -3.29
CA ILE A 109 -10.77 -20.27 -3.88
C ILE A 109 -9.44 -19.63 -4.27
N THR A 110 -8.36 -20.06 -3.63
CA THR A 110 -7.04 -19.44 -3.71
C THR A 110 -6.05 -20.42 -4.34
N PRO A 111 -5.66 -20.23 -5.62
CA PRO A 111 -4.63 -21.05 -6.25
C PRO A 111 -3.27 -20.85 -5.57
N GLY A 112 -2.50 -21.93 -5.45
CA GLY A 112 -1.22 -21.92 -4.77
C GLY A 112 -0.47 -23.25 -4.86
N PHE A 113 0.46 -23.46 -3.94
CA PHE A 113 1.34 -24.63 -3.93
C PHE A 113 1.40 -25.31 -2.56
N PHE A 114 1.47 -26.63 -2.58
CA PHE A 114 1.83 -27.48 -1.46
C PHE A 114 3.27 -27.98 -1.66
N ILE A 115 4.14 -27.71 -0.69
CA ILE A 115 5.59 -27.96 -0.77
C ILE A 115 5.98 -28.82 0.43
N VAL A 116 6.64 -29.95 0.20
CA VAL A 116 7.10 -30.84 1.28
C VAL A 116 8.62 -30.84 1.33
N LEU A 117 9.17 -30.47 2.48
CA LEU A 117 10.61 -30.54 2.78
C LEU A 117 10.90 -31.69 3.75
N GLU A 118 12.07 -32.31 3.66
CA GLU A 118 12.60 -33.28 4.63
C GLU A 118 13.90 -32.73 5.23
N SER A 119 14.03 -32.77 6.56
CA SER A 119 15.28 -32.45 7.26
C SER A 119 15.36 -33.21 8.59
N GLY A 120 16.56 -33.68 8.96
CA GLY A 120 16.78 -34.48 10.17
C GLY A 120 16.01 -35.82 10.24
N GLY A 121 15.32 -36.22 9.17
CA GLY A 121 14.39 -37.36 9.14
C GLY A 121 12.94 -37.02 9.51
N ASN A 122 12.59 -35.74 9.64
CA ASN A 122 11.21 -35.26 9.74
C ASN A 122 10.78 -34.62 8.41
N THR A 123 9.49 -34.69 8.10
CA THR A 123 8.87 -33.95 6.98
C THR A 123 8.18 -32.68 7.48
N TYR A 124 8.22 -31.63 6.66
CA TYR A 124 7.67 -30.32 6.94
C TYR A 124 6.83 -29.86 5.74
N ASP A 125 5.54 -29.65 5.98
CA ASP A 125 4.57 -29.33 4.96
C ASP A 125 4.37 -27.80 4.91
N TYR A 126 4.44 -27.22 3.71
CA TYR A 126 4.37 -25.78 3.48
C TYR A 126 3.27 -25.46 2.47
N HIS A 127 2.37 -24.56 2.85
CA HIS A 127 1.24 -24.12 2.05
C HIS A 127 1.48 -22.67 1.61
N THR A 128 1.32 -22.38 0.32
CA THR A 128 1.56 -21.05 -0.24
C THR A 128 0.42 -20.60 -1.15
N GLY A 129 0.27 -19.29 -1.34
CA GLY A 129 -0.44 -18.74 -2.49
C GLY A 129 0.37 -18.86 -3.79
N ALA A 130 -0.24 -18.55 -4.94
CA ALA A 130 0.43 -18.57 -6.24
C ALA A 130 1.42 -17.40 -6.45
N ASP A 131 1.35 -16.36 -5.62
CA ASP A 131 2.31 -15.25 -5.61
C ASP A 131 3.61 -15.67 -4.88
N PRO A 132 4.79 -15.65 -5.54
CA PRO A 132 6.07 -15.98 -4.92
C PRO A 132 6.51 -15.03 -3.79
N GLU A 133 5.91 -13.84 -3.69
CA GLU A 133 6.14 -12.87 -2.59
C GLU A 133 5.00 -12.88 -1.56
N GLY A 134 3.93 -13.66 -1.80
CA GLY A 134 2.76 -13.77 -0.93
C GLY A 134 2.96 -14.67 0.31
N PRO A 135 1.85 -15.01 1.01
CA PRO A 135 1.88 -15.84 2.21
C PRO A 135 2.42 -17.25 1.95
N LEU A 136 3.21 -17.72 2.90
CA LEU A 136 3.85 -19.02 2.97
C LEU A 136 3.76 -19.47 4.44
N VAL A 137 3.13 -20.61 4.68
CA VAL A 137 2.76 -21.10 6.02
C VAL A 137 3.29 -22.52 6.17
N GLN A 138 4.12 -22.78 7.19
CA GLN A 138 4.43 -24.15 7.60
C GLN A 138 3.22 -24.70 8.35
N CYS A 139 2.78 -25.91 8.03
CA CYS A 139 1.59 -26.54 8.61
C CYS A 139 1.94 -27.83 9.36
N THR A 140 1.24 -28.06 10.47
CA THR A 140 1.38 -29.27 11.30
C THR A 140 0.43 -30.37 10.85
N GLU A 141 0.69 -31.62 11.27
CA GLU A 141 -0.16 -32.80 10.97
C GLU A 141 -1.62 -32.63 11.46
N ASP A 142 -1.84 -31.79 12.48
CA ASP A 142 -3.17 -31.42 13.01
C ASP A 142 -3.90 -30.33 12.18
N GLY A 143 -3.27 -29.83 11.10
CA GLY A 143 -3.86 -28.82 10.19
C GLY A 143 -3.80 -27.38 10.70
N THR A 144 -2.97 -27.08 11.70
CA THR A 144 -2.73 -25.72 12.19
C THR A 144 -1.33 -25.22 11.80
N PRO A 145 -1.12 -23.90 11.65
CA PRO A 145 0.19 -23.32 11.41
C PRO A 145 1.22 -23.73 12.48
N ALA A 146 2.42 -24.11 12.05
CA ALA A 146 3.51 -24.40 12.97
C ALA A 146 3.91 -23.10 13.71
N GLY A 147 4.16 -23.24 15.02
CA GLY A 147 4.21 -22.10 15.95
C GLY A 147 2.90 -21.89 16.72
N ALA A 148 1.74 -22.06 16.10
CA ALA A 148 0.44 -21.89 16.79
C ALA A 148 0.26 -22.89 17.95
N ALA A 149 0.78 -24.11 17.81
CA ALA A 149 0.78 -25.12 18.88
C ALA A 149 1.69 -24.80 20.08
N GLY A 150 2.50 -23.73 20.00
CA GLY A 150 3.23 -23.15 21.15
C GLY A 150 2.44 -22.06 21.88
N ALA A 151 1.41 -21.49 21.25
CA ALA A 151 0.62 -20.37 21.77
C ALA A 151 -0.52 -20.82 22.70
N LEU A 152 -0.17 -21.58 23.74
CA LEU A 152 -0.93 -21.59 24.99
C LEU A 152 -0.16 -20.76 26.02
N PRO A 153 -0.49 -19.47 26.20
CA PRO A 153 0.06 -18.68 27.29
C PRO A 153 -0.47 -19.22 28.63
N GLU A 154 0.28 -20.11 29.26
CA GLU A 154 0.05 -20.53 30.65
C GLU A 154 0.51 -19.42 31.59
N GLU A 155 -0.34 -18.39 31.73
CA GLU A 155 -0.19 -17.25 32.65
C GLU A 155 1.17 -16.50 32.55
N LEU A 156 1.62 -16.26 31.32
CA LEU A 156 2.27 -14.97 31.07
C LEU A 156 1.16 -13.94 30.89
N GLU A 157 1.11 -13.00 31.82
CA GLU A 157 0.61 -11.65 31.57
C GLU A 157 1.60 -11.01 30.58
N GLU A 158 1.48 -11.39 29.29
CA GLU A 158 1.84 -10.50 28.20
C GLU A 158 0.84 -9.35 28.25
N GLU A 159 1.12 -8.42 29.17
CA GLU A 159 0.76 -7.02 29.00
C GLU A 159 1.21 -6.67 27.58
N GLU A 160 0.26 -6.32 26.72
CA GLU A 160 0.58 -5.75 25.42
C GLU A 160 1.27 -4.41 25.70
N GLU A 161 2.60 -4.43 25.86
CA GLU A 161 3.47 -3.34 25.45
C GLU A 161 3.37 -3.20 23.91
N GLU A 162 2.16 -2.90 23.42
CA GLU A 162 2.00 -1.64 22.70
C GLU A 162 2.77 -0.62 23.52
N THR A 163 3.93 -0.21 23.02
CA THR A 163 4.63 0.92 23.64
C THR A 163 3.82 2.17 23.30
N GLU A 164 2.72 2.37 24.05
CA GLU A 164 2.39 3.67 24.62
C GLU A 164 3.67 4.17 25.30
N MET A 165 4.54 4.74 24.48
CA MET A 165 5.71 5.47 24.92
C MET A 165 5.17 6.58 25.81
N ASP A 166 5.39 6.44 27.12
CA ASP A 166 4.65 7.12 28.19
C ASP A 166 4.21 8.54 27.79
N ALA A 167 3.00 8.96 28.16
CA ALA A 167 2.50 10.29 27.84
C ALA A 167 3.51 11.42 28.23
N ASP A 168 4.25 11.21 29.32
CA ASP A 168 5.37 12.06 29.80
C ASP A 168 6.59 12.11 28.85
N ASP A 169 6.83 11.09 28.01
CA ASP A 169 7.91 10.96 27.02
C ASP A 169 7.46 11.36 25.59
N ALA A 170 6.16 11.23 25.27
CA ALA A 170 5.57 11.67 24.00
C ALA A 170 5.42 13.20 23.92
N LEU A 171 4.88 13.83 24.96
CA LEU A 171 4.61 15.26 25.00
C LEU A 171 5.87 16.14 24.78
N PRO A 172 7.05 15.85 25.36
CA PRO A 172 8.28 16.60 25.07
C PRO A 172 8.66 16.65 23.58
N ARG A 173 8.44 15.56 22.83
CA ARG A 173 8.72 15.53 21.38
C ARG A 173 7.70 16.34 20.57
N LEU A 174 6.44 16.31 20.98
CA LEU A 174 5.40 17.14 20.35
C LEU A 174 5.65 18.64 20.60
N ILE A 175 6.15 19.01 21.79
CA ILE A 175 6.60 20.37 22.10
C ILE A 175 7.83 20.76 21.27
N GLU A 176 8.79 19.86 21.07
CA GLU A 176 9.96 20.09 20.21
C GLU A 176 9.52 20.31 18.75
N ARG A 177 8.68 19.43 18.18
CA ARG A 177 8.11 19.58 16.82
C ARG A 177 7.32 20.89 16.65
N ALA A 178 6.49 21.27 17.62
CA ALA A 178 5.74 22.53 17.59
C ALA A 178 6.67 23.76 17.64
N THR A 179 7.77 23.67 18.41
CA THR A 179 8.79 24.72 18.48
C THR A 179 9.56 24.82 17.16
N GLU A 180 9.94 23.70 16.53
CA GLU A 180 10.60 23.68 15.22
C GLU A 180 9.71 24.23 14.10
N ASP A 181 8.41 23.95 14.11
CA ASP A 181 7.44 24.55 13.19
C ASP A 181 7.33 26.06 13.39
N LEU A 182 7.20 26.52 14.64
CA LEU A 182 7.11 27.95 14.95
C LEU A 182 8.38 28.72 14.55
N ILE A 183 9.56 28.13 14.70
CA ILE A 183 10.84 28.67 14.20
C ILE A 183 10.82 28.78 12.67
N GLN A 184 10.34 27.75 11.96
CA GLN A 184 10.26 27.76 10.50
C GLN A 184 9.23 28.77 9.97
N ALA A 185 8.08 28.93 10.66
CA ALA A 185 7.02 29.84 10.28
C ALA A 185 7.33 31.32 10.57
N THR A 186 8.05 31.62 11.66
CA THR A 186 8.30 33.01 12.10
C THR A 186 9.73 33.51 11.90
N GLY A 187 10.71 32.60 11.80
CA GLY A 187 12.14 32.94 11.82
C GLY A 187 12.68 33.40 13.18
N ALA A 188 11.91 33.26 14.26
CA ALA A 188 12.34 33.57 15.62
C ALA A 188 13.46 32.64 16.10
N ALA A 189 14.29 33.10 17.05
CA ALA A 189 15.27 32.24 17.69
C ALA A 189 14.62 31.30 18.72
N SER A 190 15.20 30.11 18.94
CA SER A 190 14.64 29.13 19.88
C SER A 190 14.66 29.58 21.35
N ASP A 191 15.49 30.57 21.70
CA ASP A 191 15.50 31.23 23.02
C ASP A 191 14.54 32.44 23.13
N GLU A 192 13.84 32.79 22.04
CA GLU A 192 12.74 33.77 22.03
C GLU A 192 11.35 33.12 22.16
N ILE A 193 11.27 31.79 22.04
CA ILE A 193 10.02 31.00 22.16
C ILE A 193 9.88 30.47 23.59
N THR A 194 8.70 30.66 24.19
CA THR A 194 8.36 30.14 25.53
C THR A 194 7.15 29.23 25.46
N VAL A 195 7.24 28.01 26.02
CA VAL A 195 6.07 27.13 26.19
C VAL A 195 5.23 27.66 27.36
N LEU A 196 4.00 28.11 27.10
CA LEU A 196 3.07 28.58 28.14
C LEU A 196 2.36 27.41 28.84
N GLY A 197 2.12 26.33 28.11
CA GLY A 197 1.56 25.09 28.66
C GLY A 197 1.26 24.06 27.58
N ALA A 198 0.88 22.87 28.01
CA ALA A 198 0.24 21.86 27.19
C ALA A 198 -0.87 21.17 28.00
N GLU A 199 -1.97 20.85 27.35
CA GLU A 199 -3.11 20.13 27.93
C GLU A 199 -3.52 18.97 27.03
N GLU A 200 -4.00 17.88 27.63
CA GLU A 200 -4.53 16.70 26.94
C GLU A 200 -5.99 16.98 26.49
N VAL A 201 -6.33 16.61 25.26
CA VAL A 201 -7.63 16.91 24.64
C VAL A 201 -8.13 15.72 23.81
N GLU A 202 -9.40 15.35 24.00
CA GLU A 202 -10.14 14.47 23.10
C GLU A 202 -10.77 15.31 21.98
N TRP A 203 -10.18 15.29 20.78
CA TRP A 203 -10.73 15.97 19.60
C TRP A 203 -11.95 15.25 19.05
N SER A 204 -12.94 15.97 18.51
CA SER A 204 -14.19 15.41 17.98
C SER A 204 -14.03 14.55 16.73
N ASP A 205 -12.93 14.77 16.00
CA ASP A 205 -12.69 14.27 14.65
C ASP A 205 -11.19 14.39 14.31
N THR A 206 -10.78 13.74 13.21
CA THR A 206 -9.38 13.72 12.76
C THR A 206 -8.86 15.05 12.21
N GLY A 207 -9.64 16.14 12.27
CA GLY A 207 -9.18 17.50 12.03
C GLY A 207 -8.57 18.17 13.25
N LEU A 208 -8.52 17.50 14.40
CA LEU A 208 -7.97 18.03 15.67
C LEU A 208 -8.64 19.35 16.11
N GLY A 209 -9.91 19.54 15.76
CA GLY A 209 -10.64 20.80 15.98
C GLY A 209 -10.22 21.97 15.08
N CYS A 210 -9.41 21.73 14.04
CA CYS A 210 -8.85 22.75 13.15
C CYS A 210 -9.24 22.47 11.70
N HIS A 211 -10.43 22.92 11.31
CA HIS A 211 -11.05 22.55 10.04
C HIS A 211 -10.71 23.54 8.93
N GLU A 212 -10.08 23.08 7.85
CA GLU A 212 -10.01 23.83 6.60
C GLU A 212 -11.42 23.93 5.96
N PRO A 213 -11.80 25.09 5.39
CA PRO A 213 -13.01 25.21 4.59
C PRO A 213 -13.09 24.16 3.47
N ASN A 214 -14.29 23.57 3.30
CA ASN A 214 -14.60 22.56 2.29
C ASN A 214 -13.83 21.21 2.39
N LYS A 215 -13.02 20.97 3.42
CA LYS A 215 -12.50 19.61 3.71
C LYS A 215 -13.52 18.78 4.49
N MET A 216 -13.42 17.46 4.32
CA MET A 216 -14.18 16.46 5.06
C MET A 216 -13.22 15.68 5.97
N TYR A 217 -13.44 15.72 7.28
CA TYR A 217 -12.65 15.01 8.28
C TYR A 217 -13.42 13.80 8.83
N ALA A 218 -12.70 12.76 9.27
CA ALA A 218 -13.33 11.55 9.79
C ALA A 218 -13.82 11.80 11.23
N GLN A 219 -15.10 11.50 11.47
CA GLN A 219 -15.79 11.73 12.74
C GLN A 219 -15.41 10.67 13.78
N MET A 220 -14.16 10.72 14.23
CA MET A 220 -13.52 9.79 15.17
C MET A 220 -12.94 10.59 16.32
N ILE A 221 -13.32 10.24 17.57
CA ILE A 221 -12.71 10.85 18.75
C ILE A 221 -11.21 10.54 18.73
N THR A 222 -10.39 11.58 18.70
CA THR A 222 -8.94 11.48 18.50
C THR A 222 -8.25 12.08 19.72
N PRO A 223 -7.65 11.28 20.61
CA PRO A 223 -6.84 11.79 21.72
C PRO A 223 -5.60 12.52 21.23
N GLY A 224 -5.14 13.51 21.99
CA GLY A 224 -3.90 14.23 21.73
C GLY A 224 -3.74 15.45 22.61
N TYR A 225 -3.00 16.45 22.13
CA TYR A 225 -2.58 17.58 22.95
C TYR A 225 -2.87 18.93 22.29
N LYS A 226 -3.20 19.91 23.12
CA LYS A 226 -3.11 21.33 22.80
C LYS A 226 -1.89 21.93 23.49
N ILE A 227 -0.95 22.42 22.70
CA ILE A 227 0.32 23.03 23.14
C ILE A 227 0.24 24.52 22.83
N VAL A 228 0.52 25.38 23.83
CA VAL A 228 0.48 26.84 23.66
C VAL A 228 1.89 27.40 23.76
N LEU A 229 2.36 28.03 22.69
CA LEU A 229 3.67 28.69 22.61
C LEU A 229 3.50 30.22 22.60
N GLU A 230 4.45 30.95 23.19
CA GLU A 230 4.56 32.42 23.09
C GLU A 230 5.83 32.78 22.31
N SER A 231 5.73 33.69 21.34
CA SER A 231 6.87 34.30 20.66
C SER A 231 6.57 35.74 20.26
N GLY A 232 7.52 36.65 20.49
CA GLY A 232 7.38 38.08 20.18
C GLY A 232 6.24 38.81 20.92
N GLY A 233 5.60 38.18 21.91
CA GLY A 233 4.40 38.67 22.59
C GLY A 233 3.07 38.26 21.94
N ASN A 234 3.09 37.32 20.99
CA ASN A 234 1.91 36.64 20.45
C ASN A 234 1.87 35.19 20.95
N THR A 235 0.67 34.63 21.10
CA THR A 235 0.45 33.21 21.43
C THR A 235 0.06 32.40 20.20
N TYR A 236 0.51 31.15 20.16
CA TYR A 236 0.38 30.22 19.04
C TYR A 236 -0.13 28.88 19.59
N ASP A 237 -1.33 28.47 19.15
CA ASP A 237 -2.01 27.27 19.62
C ASP A 237 -1.74 26.10 18.65
N TYR A 238 -1.03 25.08 19.10
CA TYR A 238 -0.71 23.88 18.34
C TYR A 238 -1.57 22.70 18.81
N HIS A 239 -2.32 22.08 17.91
CA HIS A 239 -3.12 20.89 18.19
C HIS A 239 -2.46 19.66 17.56
N THR A 240 -2.38 18.56 18.30
CA THR A 240 -1.73 17.31 17.86
C THR A 240 -2.60 16.10 18.15
N SER A 241 -2.32 14.98 17.48
CA SER A 241 -2.65 13.64 17.98
C SER A 241 -1.79 13.25 19.20
N ALA A 242 -2.15 12.17 19.89
CA ALA A 242 -1.30 11.55 20.91
C ALA A 242 -0.04 10.90 20.32
N ASP A 243 -0.13 10.40 19.08
CA ASP A 243 1.01 9.90 18.30
C ASP A 243 2.09 10.98 18.12
N PRO A 244 3.34 10.75 18.58
CA PRO A 244 4.45 11.71 18.51
C PRO A 244 4.99 11.94 17.09
N GLU A 245 4.73 11.06 16.12
CA GLU A 245 5.03 11.26 14.69
C GLU A 245 3.82 11.77 13.89
N GLY A 246 2.63 11.66 14.48
CA GLY A 246 1.33 11.98 13.88
C GLY A 246 1.07 13.46 13.54
N PRO A 247 -0.16 13.80 13.11
CA PRO A 247 -0.52 15.16 12.71
C PRO A 247 -0.31 16.18 13.83
N LEU A 248 0.33 17.28 13.45
CA LEU A 248 0.56 18.47 14.27
C LEU A 248 0.14 19.68 13.43
N VAL A 249 -0.71 20.53 13.99
CA VAL A 249 -1.36 21.63 13.28
C VAL A 249 -1.31 22.87 14.16
N HIS A 250 -0.64 23.93 13.71
CA HIS A 250 -0.86 25.27 14.27
C HIS A 250 -2.28 25.72 13.90
N CYS A 251 -3.08 26.12 14.88
CA CYS A 251 -4.47 26.50 14.72
C CYS A 251 -4.72 27.94 15.17
N THR A 252 -5.64 28.61 14.47
CA THR A 252 -6.07 29.98 14.75
C THR A 252 -7.26 30.02 15.70
N GLU A 253 -7.53 31.18 16.30
CA GLU A 253 -8.68 31.40 17.22
C GLU A 253 -10.03 31.08 16.54
N ASP A 254 -10.13 31.24 15.22
CA ASP A 254 -11.30 30.89 14.40
C ASP A 254 -11.46 29.38 14.12
N GLY A 255 -10.58 28.52 14.66
CA GLY A 255 -10.65 27.06 14.47
C GLY A 255 -10.22 26.58 13.09
N THR A 256 -9.39 27.36 12.37
CA THR A 256 -8.78 26.96 11.09
C THR A 256 -7.27 26.76 11.23
N PRO A 257 -6.64 25.84 10.47
CA PRO A 257 -5.18 25.71 10.47
C PRO A 257 -4.50 27.02 10.04
N ALA A 258 -3.41 27.41 10.70
CA ALA A 258 -2.68 28.63 10.36
C ALA A 258 -2.07 28.58 8.96
N SER A 259 -1.76 27.39 8.44
CA SER A 259 -1.41 27.17 7.03
C SER A 259 -2.55 27.57 6.07
N ALA A 260 -3.81 27.38 6.47
CA ALA A 260 -4.99 27.83 5.76
C ALA A 260 -5.36 29.29 6.06
N ALA A 261 -5.01 29.83 7.24
CA ALA A 261 -5.15 31.25 7.54
C ALA A 261 -4.13 32.12 6.77
N ILE A 262 -2.92 31.60 6.51
CA ILE A 262 -1.97 32.18 5.54
C ILE A 262 -2.56 32.17 4.11
N ALA A 263 -3.45 31.21 3.80
CA ALA A 263 -4.24 31.17 2.57
C ALA A 263 -5.56 31.98 2.65
N LEU A 264 -5.85 32.68 3.76
CA LEU A 264 -7.00 33.56 3.93
C LEU A 264 -6.62 34.96 4.46
N PRO A 265 -5.93 35.80 3.64
CA PRO A 265 -5.81 37.23 3.93
C PRO A 265 -7.19 37.90 3.81
N THR A 266 -7.87 38.14 4.94
CA THR A 266 -9.15 38.89 4.96
C THR A 266 -8.92 40.42 4.86
N GLU A 267 -8.07 40.84 3.92
CA GLU A 267 -8.04 42.15 3.24
C GLU A 267 -7.22 42.00 1.93
N PRO A 268 -7.58 42.69 0.83
CA PRO A 268 -7.02 42.41 -0.49
C PRO A 268 -5.61 42.98 -0.69
N VAL A 269 -4.59 42.26 -0.23
CA VAL A 269 -3.17 42.50 -0.58
C VAL A 269 -2.71 41.45 -1.57
N GLY A 270 -2.94 41.72 -2.86
CA GLY A 270 -2.46 40.85 -3.93
C GLY A 270 -0.96 40.99 -4.14
N GLU A 271 -0.16 40.04 -3.63
CA GLU A 271 1.22 39.87 -4.11
C GLU A 271 1.74 38.41 -4.04
N THR A 272 1.36 37.60 -5.05
CA THR A 272 2.23 36.53 -5.59
C THR A 272 2.62 36.87 -7.04
N LEU A 273 2.92 38.16 -7.28
CA LEU A 273 3.18 38.73 -8.60
C LEU A 273 4.54 38.30 -9.18
N MET A 274 4.65 37.05 -9.64
CA MET A 274 5.65 36.66 -10.67
C MET A 274 5.12 35.73 -11.77
N ASN A 275 3.86 35.29 -11.74
CA ASN A 275 3.21 34.60 -12.88
C ASN A 275 1.87 35.22 -13.29
N ASP A 276 1.02 35.62 -12.33
CA ASP A 276 -0.37 35.97 -12.61
C ASP A 276 -0.57 37.26 -13.41
N GLU A 277 0.26 38.28 -13.26
CA GLU A 277 0.18 39.50 -14.09
C GLU A 277 0.30 39.15 -15.61
N GLY A 278 1.15 38.16 -15.93
CA GLY A 278 1.30 37.61 -17.28
C GLY A 278 0.25 36.57 -17.69
N ALA A 279 -0.54 36.04 -16.76
CA ALA A 279 -1.72 35.23 -17.04
C ALA A 279 -2.93 36.13 -17.33
N LEU A 280 -3.21 37.07 -16.42
CA LEU A 280 -4.29 38.05 -16.55
C LEU A 280 -4.14 38.94 -17.79
N THR A 281 -2.92 39.40 -18.11
CA THR A 281 -2.66 40.16 -19.35
C THR A 281 -3.02 39.33 -20.61
N ARG A 282 -2.76 38.02 -20.60
CA ARG A 282 -3.15 37.13 -21.71
C ARG A 282 -4.66 36.92 -21.78
N LEU A 283 -5.34 36.77 -20.64
CA LEU A 283 -6.80 36.64 -20.59
C LEU A 283 -7.50 37.94 -21.04
N ILE A 284 -6.98 39.11 -20.67
CA ILE A 284 -7.44 40.41 -21.13
C ILE A 284 -7.29 40.55 -22.64
N GLU A 285 -6.11 40.28 -23.21
CA GLU A 285 -5.96 40.38 -24.67
C GLU A 285 -6.78 39.31 -25.42
N ARG A 286 -6.95 38.09 -24.90
CA ARG A 286 -7.91 37.10 -25.45
C ARG A 286 -9.35 37.64 -25.46
N ALA A 287 -9.80 38.27 -24.39
CA ALA A 287 -11.14 38.89 -24.32
C ALA A 287 -11.29 40.07 -25.30
N ARG A 288 -10.23 40.87 -25.48
CA ARG A 288 -10.21 41.98 -26.43
C ARG A 288 -10.19 41.50 -27.88
N GLU A 289 -9.43 40.45 -28.20
CA GLU A 289 -9.43 39.79 -29.52
C GLU A 289 -10.79 39.15 -29.85
N ASP A 290 -11.45 38.52 -28.88
CA ASP A 290 -12.80 37.97 -29.04
C ASP A 290 -13.83 39.08 -29.28
N LEU A 291 -13.85 40.12 -28.44
CA LEU A 291 -14.79 41.24 -28.59
C LEU A 291 -14.61 42.01 -29.91
N VAL A 292 -13.37 42.16 -30.38
CA VAL A 292 -13.05 42.72 -31.71
C VAL A 292 -13.59 41.83 -32.84
N GLN A 293 -13.51 40.51 -32.71
CA GLN A 293 -14.07 39.58 -33.70
C GLN A 293 -15.60 39.54 -33.68
N ALA A 294 -16.22 39.63 -32.50
CA ALA A 294 -17.68 39.62 -32.34
C ALA A 294 -18.34 40.92 -32.81
N THR A 295 -17.77 42.08 -32.46
CA THR A 295 -18.37 43.40 -32.75
C THR A 295 -17.85 44.04 -34.05
N GLY A 296 -16.67 43.64 -34.53
CA GLY A 296 -15.97 44.33 -35.62
C GLY A 296 -15.39 45.70 -35.23
N ALA A 297 -15.31 45.99 -33.92
CA ALA A 297 -14.69 47.23 -33.42
C ALA A 297 -13.19 47.29 -33.73
N ALA A 298 -12.62 48.51 -33.72
CA ALA A 298 -11.18 48.68 -33.78
C ALA A 298 -10.53 48.23 -32.45
N SER A 299 -9.35 47.62 -32.52
CA SER A 299 -8.53 47.25 -31.35
C SER A 299 -8.34 48.39 -30.36
N ASP A 300 -8.25 49.62 -30.87
CA ASP A 300 -7.93 50.82 -30.11
C ASP A 300 -9.18 51.50 -29.52
N ALA A 301 -10.38 50.95 -29.79
CA ALA A 301 -11.67 51.41 -29.27
C ALA A 301 -12.17 50.56 -28.08
N VAL A 302 -11.62 49.36 -27.88
CA VAL A 302 -11.96 48.48 -26.75
C VAL A 302 -11.14 48.88 -25.52
N THR A 303 -11.83 49.34 -24.48
CA THR A 303 -11.25 49.75 -23.20
C THR A 303 -11.47 48.67 -22.14
N VAL A 304 -10.50 48.42 -21.27
CA VAL A 304 -10.67 47.56 -20.08
C VAL A 304 -11.20 48.44 -18.95
N VAL A 305 -12.35 48.07 -18.37
CA VAL A 305 -13.04 48.84 -17.32
C VAL A 305 -12.66 48.30 -15.94
N SER A 306 -12.69 46.98 -15.79
CA SER A 306 -12.16 46.26 -14.63
C SER A 306 -11.67 44.87 -15.03
N ALA A 307 -10.80 44.31 -14.19
CA ALA A 307 -10.44 42.91 -14.21
C ALA A 307 -10.30 42.48 -12.74
N GLU A 308 -11.20 41.61 -12.28
CA GLU A 308 -11.39 41.26 -10.88
C GLU A 308 -11.24 39.74 -10.74
N GLU A 309 -10.57 39.28 -9.69
CA GLU A 309 -10.48 37.85 -9.37
C GLU A 309 -11.80 37.38 -8.74
N VAL A 310 -12.31 36.21 -9.15
CA VAL A 310 -13.61 35.66 -8.73
C VAL A 310 -13.51 34.14 -8.61
N GLU A 311 -13.99 33.61 -7.49
CA GLU A 311 -14.27 32.18 -7.34
C GLU A 311 -15.67 31.85 -7.87
N TRP A 312 -15.75 31.05 -8.92
CA TRP A 312 -17.02 30.59 -9.49
C TRP A 312 -17.54 29.36 -8.76
N SER A 313 -18.85 29.26 -8.55
CA SER A 313 -19.51 28.15 -7.81
C SER A 313 -19.36 26.76 -8.44
N ASP A 314 -19.06 26.73 -9.74
CA ASP A 314 -19.05 25.55 -10.60
C ASP A 314 -18.35 25.87 -11.92
N THR A 315 -18.12 24.84 -12.74
CA THR A 315 -17.40 24.96 -14.01
C THR A 315 -18.18 25.66 -15.14
N SER A 316 -19.31 26.32 -14.87
CA SER A 316 -19.96 27.23 -15.83
C SER A 316 -19.36 28.64 -15.83
N LEU A 317 -18.47 28.95 -14.88
CA LEU A 317 -17.95 30.30 -14.64
C LEU A 317 -19.08 31.32 -14.39
N GLY A 318 -20.15 30.88 -13.73
CA GLY A 318 -21.35 31.69 -13.47
C GLY A 318 -22.26 31.92 -14.69
N CYS A 319 -21.99 31.27 -15.82
CA CYS A 319 -22.71 31.48 -17.09
C CYS A 319 -23.22 30.14 -17.68
N PRO A 320 -24.13 29.43 -16.97
CA PRO A 320 -24.59 28.11 -17.37
C PRO A 320 -25.48 28.14 -18.63
N GLN A 321 -25.14 27.30 -19.59
CA GLN A 321 -25.95 27.08 -20.79
C GLN A 321 -27.08 26.08 -20.51
N PRO A 322 -28.27 26.25 -21.12
CA PRO A 322 -29.38 25.31 -20.96
C PRO A 322 -29.00 23.90 -21.43
N ASP A 323 -29.66 22.89 -20.84
CA ASP A 323 -29.45 21.45 -21.07
C ASP A 323 -27.99 20.94 -20.85
N THR A 324 -27.11 21.77 -20.25
CA THR A 324 -25.71 21.42 -19.96
C THR A 324 -25.52 21.12 -18.47
N MET A 325 -24.83 20.02 -18.15
CA MET A 325 -24.42 19.69 -16.78
C MET A 325 -22.99 20.18 -16.53
N TYR A 326 -22.81 20.96 -15.47
CA TYR A 326 -21.52 21.47 -15.00
C TYR A 326 -21.05 20.71 -13.76
N ALA A 327 -19.75 20.74 -13.46
CA ALA A 327 -19.22 20.16 -12.24
C ALA A 327 -19.28 21.18 -11.11
N GLN A 328 -19.85 20.78 -9.96
CA GLN A 328 -19.95 21.61 -8.75
C GLN A 328 -18.59 21.68 -8.03
N VAL A 329 -17.65 22.37 -8.65
CA VAL A 329 -16.28 22.57 -8.17
C VAL A 329 -16.01 24.07 -8.15
N ILE A 330 -15.63 24.60 -6.99
CA ILE A 330 -15.21 26.01 -6.87
C ILE A 330 -14.03 26.23 -7.81
N THR A 331 -14.20 27.15 -8.75
CA THR A 331 -13.26 27.37 -9.85
C THR A 331 -12.73 28.80 -9.78
N PRO A 332 -11.49 29.02 -9.31
CA PRO A 332 -10.85 30.33 -9.34
C PRO A 332 -10.66 30.84 -10.78
N GLY A 333 -10.76 32.16 -10.95
CA GLY A 333 -10.54 32.81 -12.23
C GLY A 333 -10.85 34.29 -12.20
N TYR A 334 -11.17 34.87 -13.35
CA TYR A 334 -11.29 36.32 -13.50
C TYR A 334 -12.59 36.74 -14.17
N LYS A 335 -13.16 37.85 -13.68
CA LYS A 335 -14.19 38.63 -14.34
C LYS A 335 -13.56 39.87 -14.96
N ILE A 336 -13.54 39.93 -16.28
CA ILE A 336 -13.01 41.04 -17.07
C ILE A 336 -14.19 41.81 -17.66
N VAL A 337 -14.26 43.12 -17.44
CA VAL A 337 -15.28 43.99 -18.02
C VAL A 337 -14.64 44.87 -19.09
N LEU A 338 -15.13 44.76 -20.32
CA LEU A 338 -14.68 45.55 -21.46
C LEU A 338 -15.76 46.55 -21.88
N GLU A 339 -15.36 47.75 -22.32
CA GLU A 339 -16.24 48.75 -22.92
C GLU A 339 -15.85 48.97 -24.39
N THR A 340 -16.85 48.99 -25.28
CA THR A 340 -16.70 49.51 -26.64
C THR A 340 -18.00 50.16 -27.09
N GLY A 341 -17.94 51.29 -27.80
CA GLY A 341 -19.12 52.04 -28.25
C GLY A 341 -19.99 52.69 -27.16
N GLY A 342 -19.66 52.49 -25.87
CA GLY A 342 -20.52 52.81 -24.72
C GLY A 342 -21.37 51.63 -24.23
N GLU A 343 -21.12 50.41 -24.73
CA GLU A 343 -21.70 49.16 -24.28
C GLU A 343 -20.67 48.35 -23.48
N PHE A 344 -21.11 47.66 -22.42
CA PHE A 344 -20.27 46.91 -21.49
C PHE A 344 -20.43 45.39 -21.68
N TYR A 345 -19.31 44.68 -21.79
CA TYR A 345 -19.24 43.25 -22.04
C TYR A 345 -18.53 42.56 -20.87
N ASN A 346 -19.19 41.57 -20.25
CA ASN A 346 -18.62 40.78 -19.17
C ASN A 346 -17.99 39.52 -19.76
N TYR A 347 -16.72 39.27 -19.45
CA TYR A 347 -15.98 38.07 -19.81
C TYR A 347 -15.57 37.34 -18.54
N HIS A 348 -16.02 36.10 -18.39
CA HIS A 348 -15.68 35.25 -17.26
C HIS A 348 -14.68 34.18 -17.72
N THR A 349 -13.63 33.96 -16.94
CA THR A 349 -12.55 33.01 -17.25
C THR A 349 -12.22 32.15 -16.04
N ALA A 350 -11.59 31.00 -16.28
CA ALA A 350 -10.81 30.32 -15.25
C ALA A 350 -9.45 31.03 -15.03
N ALA A 351 -8.72 30.67 -13.97
CA ALA A 351 -7.38 31.19 -13.69
C ALA A 351 -6.32 30.73 -14.72
N ASP A 352 -6.55 29.61 -15.40
CA ASP A 352 -5.69 29.13 -16.49
C ASP A 352 -5.75 30.08 -17.71
N PRO A 353 -4.63 30.72 -18.12
CA PRO A 353 -4.60 31.63 -19.26
C PRO A 353 -4.80 30.95 -20.63
N GLU A 354 -4.74 29.62 -20.72
CA GLU A 354 -5.15 28.84 -21.91
C GLU A 354 -6.57 28.25 -21.76
N GLY A 355 -7.18 28.40 -20.58
CA GLY A 355 -8.47 27.81 -20.20
C GLY A 355 -9.70 28.49 -20.81
N PRO A 356 -10.92 28.07 -20.38
CA PRO A 356 -12.18 28.61 -20.89
C PRO A 356 -12.32 30.11 -20.62
N LEU A 357 -12.87 30.80 -21.62
CA LEU A 357 -13.23 32.21 -21.61
C LEU A 357 -14.64 32.31 -22.21
N VAL A 358 -15.55 32.95 -21.50
CA VAL A 358 -16.98 32.98 -21.81
C VAL A 358 -17.46 34.44 -21.77
N GLN A 359 -18.03 34.94 -22.86
CA GLN A 359 -18.81 36.18 -22.83
C GLN A 359 -20.14 35.91 -22.15
N CYS A 360 -20.48 36.72 -21.16
CA CYS A 360 -21.68 36.56 -20.33
C CYS A 360 -22.60 37.76 -20.49
N ASP A 361 -23.56 37.63 -21.40
CA ASP A 361 -24.59 38.64 -21.66
C ASP A 361 -25.63 38.60 -20.53
N LEU A 362 -25.59 39.60 -19.63
CA LEU A 362 -26.59 39.80 -18.57
C LEU A 362 -27.89 40.41 -19.12
N GLU A 363 -28.49 39.76 -20.12
CA GLU A 363 -29.89 39.98 -20.49
C GLU A 363 -30.78 39.44 -19.37
N ALA A 364 -31.55 40.32 -18.73
CA ALA A 364 -32.26 40.00 -17.49
C ALA A 364 -33.52 39.16 -17.72
N GLY A 365 -33.51 37.90 -17.28
CA GLY A 365 -34.69 37.04 -17.15
C GLY A 365 -34.31 35.61 -16.69
N SER A 366 -35.05 34.95 -15.81
CA SER A 366 -36.34 35.29 -15.19
C SER A 366 -36.50 34.70 -13.79
N GLU A 367 -37.14 35.45 -12.89
CA GLU A 367 -37.88 34.89 -11.76
C GLU A 367 -39.13 34.14 -12.28
N GLU A 368 -39.31 32.86 -11.93
CA GLU A 368 -40.64 32.20 -11.73
C GLU A 368 -40.49 30.92 -10.88
#